data_AF-A0A7J4BDS6-F1
#
_entry.id   AF-A0A7J4BDS6-F1
#
_cell.length_a   1.000
_cell.length_b   1.000
_cell.length_c   1.000
_cell.angle_alpha   90.00
_cell.angle_beta   90.00
_cell.angle_gamma   90.00
#
_symmetry.space_group_name_H-M   'P 1'
#
loop_
_entity.id
_entity.type
_entity.pdbx_description
1 polymer ?
#
loop_
_entity_poly.entity_id
_entity_poly.type
_entity_poly.pdbx_seq_one_letter_code
_entity_poly.pdbx_strand_id
1 'polypeptide(L)' 'MELIYAALLLHSAKKEINEENLSKVISAAGISVDAAKIKALTAALEGVNIDEAIAKAAMPVAVSTAAAPAQGA' A
#
# COMPACT_ATOMS: atom_id res chain seq x y z
N MET A 1 -6.77 -2.22 6.96
CA MET A 1 -6.22 -2.49 5.60
C MET A 1 -7.03 -1.80 4.50
N GLU A 2 -8.30 -1.50 4.75
CA GLU A 2 -9.25 -0.74 3.94
C GLU A 2 -8.67 0.50 3.24
N LEU A 3 -7.83 1.31 3.90
CA LEU A 3 -7.24 2.49 3.27
C LEU A 3 -6.25 2.17 2.14
N ILE A 4 -5.51 1.07 2.24
CA ILE A 4 -4.57 0.64 1.20
C ILE A 4 -5.37 0.22 -0.03
N TYR A 5 -6.45 -0.55 0.15
CA TYR A 5 -7.33 -0.94 -0.95
C TYR A 5 -8.03 0.26 -1.57
N ALA A 6 -8.47 1.23 -0.77
CA ALA A 6 -9.05 2.48 -1.27
C ALA A 6 -8.03 3.27 -2.12
N ALA A 7 -6.79 3.39 -1.66
CA ALA A 7 -5.71 4.05 -2.41
C ALA A 7 -5.41 3.32 -3.73
N LEU A 8 -5.31 1.99 -3.72
CA LEU A 8 -5.09 1.20 -4.93
C LEU A 8 -6.26 1.27 -5.93
N LEU A 9 -7.50 1.34 -5.43
CA LEU A 9 -8.68 1.53 -6.26
C LEU A 9 -8.64 2.91 -6.95
N LEU A 10 -8.33 3.97 -6.20
CA LEU A 10 -8.20 5.32 -6.74
C LEU A 10 -7.08 5.39 -7.79
N HIS A 11 -5.93 4.77 -7.51
CA HIS A 11 -4.82 4.64 -8.46
C HIS A 11 -5.26 3.96 -9.75
N SER A 12 -5.91 2.80 -9.65
CA SER A 12 -6.40 2.03 -10.80
C SER A 12 -7.44 2.82 -11.62
N ALA A 13 -8.25 3.64 -10.95
CA ALA A 13 -9.21 4.54 -11.57
C ALA A 13 -8.60 5.86 -12.10
N LYS A 14 -7.28 6.04 -12.00
CA LYS A 14 -6.55 7.27 -12.35
C LYS A 14 -7.10 8.51 -11.65
N LYS A 15 -7.59 8.33 -10.42
CA LYS A 15 -8.04 9.39 -9.54
C LYS A 15 -6.91 9.74 -8.57
N GLU A 16 -6.83 11.02 -8.24
CA GLU A 16 -5.87 11.52 -7.27
C GLU A 16 -6.12 10.92 -5.89
N ILE A 17 -5.05 10.53 -5.20
CA ILE A 17 -5.13 9.98 -3.84
C ILE A 17 -4.92 11.13 -2.86
N ASN A 18 -6.02 11.64 -2.33
CA ASN A 18 -6.03 12.70 -1.33
C ASN A 18 -7.08 12.42 -0.24
N GLU A 19 -7.09 13.23 0.81
CA GLU A 19 -7.96 13.05 1.99
C GLU A 19 -9.44 13.00 1.60
N GLU A 20 -9.86 13.83 0.65
CA GLU A 20 -11.24 13.92 0.19
C GLU A 20 -11.67 12.63 -0.53
N ASN A 21 -10.88 12.18 -1.51
CA ASN A 21 -11.20 11.00 -2.31
C ASN A 21 -11.18 9.73 -1.45
N LEU A 22 -10.19 9.59 -0.56
CA LEU A 22 -10.13 8.48 0.39
C LEU A 22 -11.34 8.46 1.32
N SER A 23 -11.73 9.61 1.88
CA SER A 23 -12.89 9.72 2.77
C SER A 23 -14.19 9.33 2.06
N LYS A 24 -14.37 9.75 0.80
CA LYS A 24 -15.55 9.39 -0.01
C LYS A 24 -15.63 7.88 -0.26
N VAL A 25 -14.53 7.24 -0.63
CA VAL A 25 -14.49 5.78 -0.88
C VAL A 25 -14.82 4.99 0.38
N ILE A 26 -14.20 5.35 1.50
CA ILE A 26 -14.41 4.69 2.80
C ILE A 26 -15.86 4.88 3.28
N SER A 27 -16.39 6.09 3.17
CA SER A 27 -17.78 6.39 3.54
C SER A 27 -18.79 5.66 2.65
N ALA A 28 -18.52 5.57 1.34
CA ALA A 28 -19.36 4.83 0.40
C ALA A 28 -19.37 3.32 0.69
N ALA A 29 -18.29 2.78 1.26
CA ALA A 29 -18.22 1.41 1.74
C ALA A 29 -18.91 1.20 3.12
N GLY A 30 -19.45 2.26 3.74
CA GLY A 30 -20.06 2.20 5.08
C GLY A 30 -19.05 2.00 6.21
N ILE A 31 -17.78 2.28 5.96
CA ILE A 31 -16.68 2.08 6.92
C ILE A 31 -16.34 3.42 7.56
N SER A 32 -15.98 3.41 8.84
CA SER A 32 -15.45 4.59 9.53
C SER A 32 -13.96 4.43 9.78
N VAL A 33 -13.17 5.39 9.29
CA VAL A 33 -11.71 5.45 9.50
C VAL A 33 -11.35 6.81 10.09
N ASP A 34 -10.38 6.81 11.00
CA ASP A 34 -9.83 8.02 11.62
C ASP A 34 -9.16 8.93 10.57
N ALA A 35 -9.51 10.21 10.58
CA ALA A 35 -8.92 11.24 9.72
C ALA A 35 -7.39 11.32 9.87
N ALA A 36 -6.84 11.05 11.06
CA ALA A 36 -5.39 11.02 11.26
C ALA A 36 -4.72 9.91 10.44
N LYS A 37 -5.38 8.77 10.26
CA LYS A 37 -4.87 7.66 9.43
C LYS A 37 -4.94 7.98 7.94
N ILE A 38 -6.00 8.66 7.51
CA ILE A 38 -6.14 9.14 6.12
C ILE A 38 -5.02 10.13 5.79
N LYS A 39 -4.75 11.07 6.69
CA LYS A 39 -3.64 12.02 6.57
C LYS A 39 -2.29 11.34 6.52
N ALA A 40 -2.04 10.43 7.46
CA ALA A 40 -0.78 9.69 7.52
C ALA A 40 -0.53 8.90 6.23
N LEU A 41 -1.56 8.26 5.66
CA LEU A 41 -1.43 7.55 4.39
C LEU A 41 -1.18 8.51 3.23
N THR A 42 -1.92 9.61 3.14
CA THR A 42 -1.77 10.59 2.07
C THR A 42 -0.35 11.16 2.06
N ALA A 43 0.18 11.52 3.24
CA ALA A 43 1.57 11.98 3.38
C ALA A 43 2.59 10.89 3.04
N ALA A 44 2.34 9.63 3.43
CA ALA A 44 3.23 8.52 3.11
C ALA A 44 3.29 8.19 1.61
N LEU A 45 2.26 8.58 0.86
CA LEU A 45 2.19 8.38 -0.60
C LEU A 45 2.64 9.62 -1.39
N GLU A 46 2.96 10.73 -0.72
CA GLU A 46 3.45 11.93 -1.37
C GLU A 46 4.79 11.66 -2.06
N GLY A 47 4.86 11.91 -3.37
CA GLY A 47 6.05 11.64 -4.18
C GLY A 47 6.30 10.15 -4.47
N VAL A 48 5.42 9.24 -4.06
CA VAL A 48 5.55 7.81 -4.36
C VAL A 48 5.00 7.51 -5.75
N ASN A 49 5.81 6.88 -6.60
CA ASN A 49 5.32 6.28 -7.84
C ASN A 49 4.70 4.90 -7.56
N ILE A 50 3.38 4.84 -7.58
CA ILE A 50 2.63 3.62 -7.22
C ILE A 50 2.82 2.51 -8.26
N ASP A 51 2.95 2.83 -9.54
CA ASP A 51 3.20 1.82 -10.58
C ASP A 51 4.55 1.14 -10.38
N GLU A 52 5.58 1.92 -10.05
CA GLU A 52 6.90 1.39 -9.72
C GLU A 52 6.87 0.55 -8.44
N ALA A 53 6.15 1.01 -7.41
CA ALA A 53 5.99 0.28 -6.15
C ALA A 53 5.30 -1.08 -6.38
N ILE A 54 4.23 -1.12 -7.18
CA ILE A 54 3.53 -2.36 -7.55
C ILE A 54 4.46 -3.28 -8.36
N ALA A 55 5.18 -2.74 -9.35
CA ALA A 55 6.10 -3.52 -10.17
C ALA A 55 7.20 -4.17 -9.32
N LYS A 56 7.78 -3.45 -8.36
CA LYS A 56 8.77 -3.98 -7.41
C LYS A 56 8.16 -5.05 -6.51
N ALA A 57 6.94 -4.84 -6.02
CA ALA A 57 6.25 -5.81 -5.17
C ALA A 57 5.90 -7.12 -5.91
N ALA A 58 5.71 -7.05 -7.23
CA ALA A 58 5.45 -8.23 -8.07
C ALA A 58 6.72 -9.06 -8.38
N MET A 59 7.92 -8.54 -8.12
CA MET A 59 9.14 -9.29 -8.34
C MET A 59 9.30 -10.40 -7.29
N PRO A 60 9.74 -11.61 -7.69
CA PRO A 60 10.03 -12.67 -6.73
C PRO A 60 11.05 -12.17 -5.70
N VAL A 61 10.64 -12.10 -4.44
CA VAL A 61 11.60 -11.92 -3.35
C VAL A 61 12.47 -13.17 -3.33
N ALA A 62 13.72 -13.04 -3.77
CA ALA A 62 14.68 -14.13 -3.66
C ALA A 62 14.91 -14.38 -2.17
N VAL A 63 14.24 -15.40 -1.64
CA VAL A 63 14.50 -15.90 -0.30
C VAL A 63 15.92 -16.45 -0.34
N SER A 64 16.89 -15.72 0.21
CA SER A 64 18.22 -16.28 0.40
C SER A 64 18.07 -17.40 1.42
N THR A 65 18.12 -18.64 0.95
CA THR A 65 18.31 -19.77 1.83
C THR A 65 19.69 -19.59 2.43
N ALA A 66 19.76 -19.06 3.65
CA ALA A 66 20.97 -19.13 4.44
C ALA A 66 21.33 -20.62 4.56
N ALA A 67 22.37 -21.03 3.83
CA ALA A 67 22.94 -22.35 3.98
C ALA A 67 23.44 -22.45 5.43
N ALA A 68 22.71 -23.19 6.26
CA ALA A 68 23.22 -23.61 7.55
C ALA A 68 24.50 -24.42 7.28
N PRO A 69 25.65 -24.08 7.89
CA PRO A 69 26.82 -24.94 7.80
C PRO A 69 26.43 -26.28 8.44
N ALA A 70 26.56 -27.35 7.65
CA ALA A 70 26.38 -28.71 8.13
C ALA A 70 27.31 -28.96 9.31
N GLN A 71 26.72 -29.32 10.43
CA GLN A 71 27.39 -29.91 11.59
C GLN A 71 28.13 -31.16 11.11
N GLY A 72 29.45 -31.21 11.30
CA GLY A 72 30.28 -32.34 10.86
C GLY A 72 31.54 -32.51 11.70
N ALA A 73 31.55 -33.63 12.44
CA ALA A 73 32.64 -34.36 13.10
C ALA A 73 33.43 -33.68 14.23
#